data_AF-A0A174QRH0-F1
#
_entry.id   AF-A0A174QRH0-F1
#
_cell.length_a   1.000
_cell.length_b   1.000
_cell.length_c   1.000
_cell.angle_alpha   90.00
_cell.angle_beta   90.00
_cell.angle_gamma   90.00
#
_symmetry.space_group_name_H-M   'P 1'
#
loop_
_entity.id
_entity.type
_entity.pdbx_description
1 polymer ?
#
loop_
_entity_poly.entity_id
_entity_poly.type
_entity_poly.pdbx_seq_one_letter_code
_entity_poly.pdbx_strand_id
1 'polypeptide(L)'
;MNEELYSLVDKECNKLFKQHRKSRDQFLNEVGRVLLKFDTENNVLNLTEVDKVKLYTSLGKEVKSIFKLQKKEEAKIIQEFFINIAKDKYYANSYLLSLGLDFSIKKVSNKVLDSIVNTKVKNKLWSDRLWKNKKDIEAVLKSEVKKFVNGEINLNSIEKILKQRFNQNAYNTKRLVQTESARVMEEANNMWQEENNIEWIMYSATLDNATCSDCGNYDGEVYKVSEKPFELPQHPFCRCTYVSVVNKEWKPNTRLNNVTKENISYKTYKEWKEENNI
;
A
#
# COMPACT_ATOMS: atom_id res chain seq x y z
N MET A 1 -5.49 -17.00 -7.35
CA MET A 1 -4.99 -15.92 -8.22
C MET A 1 -5.03 -14.54 -7.57
N ASN A 2 -6.17 -13.85 -7.41
CA ASN A 2 -6.16 -12.48 -6.85
C ASN A 2 -5.61 -12.44 -5.41
N GLU A 3 -5.95 -13.42 -4.57
CA GLU A 3 -5.40 -13.56 -3.22
C GLU A 3 -3.89 -13.81 -3.21
N GLU A 4 -3.37 -14.58 -4.17
CA GLU A 4 -1.92 -14.84 -4.28
C GLU A 4 -1.17 -13.56 -4.61
N LEU A 5 -1.72 -12.71 -5.49
CA LEU A 5 -1.17 -11.38 -5.77
C LEU A 5 -1.19 -10.49 -4.53
N TYR A 6 -2.26 -10.51 -3.73
CA TYR A 6 -2.29 -9.79 -2.45
C TYR A 6 -1.29 -10.34 -1.42
N SER A 7 -1.00 -11.64 -1.43
CA SER A 7 0.11 -12.19 -0.64
C SER A 7 1.47 -11.61 -1.05
N LEU A 8 1.70 -11.36 -2.35
CA LEU A 8 2.91 -10.66 -2.82
C LEU A 8 2.93 -9.20 -2.35
N VAL A 9 1.79 -8.50 -2.39
CA VAL A 9 1.67 -7.13 -1.85
C VAL A 9 2.03 -7.08 -0.37
N ASP A 10 1.53 -8.03 0.43
CA ASP A 10 1.82 -8.08 1.86
C ASP A 10 3.30 -8.43 2.13
N LYS A 11 3.90 -9.32 1.33
CA LYS A 11 5.34 -9.61 1.41
C LYS A 11 6.18 -8.37 1.11
N GLU A 12 5.85 -7.60 0.08
CA GLU A 12 6.59 -6.37 -0.25
C GLU A 12 6.39 -5.30 0.83
N CYS A 13 5.16 -5.13 1.34
CA CYS A 13 4.90 -4.24 2.48
C CYS A 13 5.75 -4.63 3.71
N ASN A 14 5.86 -5.93 4.00
CA ASN A 14 6.67 -6.42 5.11
C ASN A 14 8.17 -6.16 4.92
N LYS A 15 8.68 -6.22 3.69
CA LYS A 15 10.06 -5.86 3.37
C LYS A 15 10.31 -4.37 3.59
N LEU A 16 9.42 -3.51 3.12
CA LEU A 16 9.47 -2.07 3.39
C LEU A 16 9.38 -1.78 4.89
N PHE A 17 8.51 -2.47 5.63
CA PHE A 17 8.41 -2.32 7.08
C PHE A 17 9.71 -2.64 7.82
N LYS A 18 10.45 -3.68 7.40
CA LYS A 18 11.77 -3.99 7.96
C LYS A 18 12.77 -2.84 7.73
N GLN A 19 12.77 -2.22 6.55
CA GLN A 19 13.61 -1.06 6.26
C GLN A 19 13.24 0.16 7.13
N HIS A 20 11.94 0.46 7.22
CA HIS A 20 11.43 1.53 8.09
C HIS A 20 11.81 1.32 9.56
N ARG A 21 11.69 0.08 10.06
CA ARG A 21 12.09 -0.29 11.41
C ARG A 21 13.59 -0.06 11.63
N LYS A 22 14.44 -0.47 10.69
CA LYS A 22 15.89 -0.24 10.75
C LYS A 22 16.22 1.25 10.83
N SER A 23 15.62 2.09 9.99
CA SER A 23 15.82 3.54 10.03
C SER A 23 15.37 4.17 11.35
N ARG A 24 14.23 3.73 11.89
CA ARG A 24 13.73 4.17 13.19
C ARG A 24 14.71 3.81 14.30
N ASP A 25 15.14 2.55 14.36
CA ASP A 25 16.00 2.05 15.43
C ASP A 25 17.39 2.72 15.35
N GLN A 26 17.92 2.96 14.14
CA GLN A 26 19.12 3.78 13.94
C GLN A 26 18.96 5.20 14.51
N PHE A 27 17.85 5.88 14.20
CA PHE A 27 17.63 7.24 14.71
C PHE A 27 17.45 7.27 16.23
N LEU A 28 16.72 6.31 16.80
CA LEU A 28 16.55 6.18 18.24
C LEU A 28 17.89 5.95 18.95
N ASN A 29 18.80 5.17 18.37
CA ASN A 29 20.13 4.97 18.91
C ASN A 29 20.94 6.28 18.92
N GLU A 30 20.85 7.10 17.86
CA GLU A 30 21.49 8.41 17.85
C GLU A 30 20.93 9.33 18.92
N VAL A 31 19.61 9.35 19.12
CA VAL A 31 18.98 10.10 20.22
C VAL A 31 19.41 9.55 21.58
N GLY A 32 19.51 8.23 21.74
CA GLY A 32 20.01 7.60 22.97
C GLY A 32 21.44 8.01 23.31
N ARG A 33 22.32 8.13 22.30
CA ARG A 33 23.70 8.63 22.49
C ARG A 33 23.77 10.08 22.96
N VAL A 34 22.76 10.89 22.67
CA VAL A 34 22.67 12.26 23.20
C VAL A 34 22.49 12.23 24.71
N LEU A 35 21.68 11.29 25.22
CA LEU A 35 21.45 11.15 26.66
C LEU A 35 22.70 10.75 27.44
N LEU A 36 23.70 10.16 26.77
CA LEU A 36 24.99 9.83 27.36
C LEU A 36 25.99 10.99 27.37
N LYS A 37 25.71 12.07 26.62
CA LYS A 37 26.63 13.19 26.39
C LYS A 37 26.31 14.43 27.22
N PHE A 38 25.08 14.56 27.68
CA PHE A 38 24.60 15.76 28.35
C PHE A 38 23.93 15.39 29.66
N ASP A 39 24.14 16.23 30.66
CA ASP A 39 23.44 16.13 31.94
C ASP A 39 21.94 16.42 31.76
N THR A 40 21.16 15.96 32.73
CA THR A 40 19.71 16.06 32.70
C THR A 40 19.20 16.74 33.95
N GLU A 41 18.25 17.65 33.80
CA GLU A 41 17.60 18.34 34.92
C GLU A 41 16.08 18.30 34.68
N ASN A 42 15.28 18.01 35.71
CA ASN A 42 13.81 17.96 35.60
C ASN A 42 13.28 17.09 34.43
N ASN A 43 13.95 15.95 34.15
CA ASN A 43 13.64 15.05 33.03
C ASN A 43 13.77 15.68 31.63
N VAL A 44 14.59 16.72 31.46
CA VAL A 44 14.97 17.29 30.17
C VAL A 44 16.50 17.39 30.07
N LEU A 45 17.01 17.60 28.86
CA LEU A 45 18.44 17.82 28.64
C LEU A 45 18.85 19.21 29.19
N ASN A 46 19.92 19.26 29.97
CA ASN A 46 20.54 20.51 30.40
C ASN A 46 21.52 20.98 29.31
N LEU A 47 21.05 21.87 28.42
CA LEU A 47 21.77 22.32 27.24
C LEU A 47 21.94 23.84 27.22
N THR A 48 23.13 24.31 26.86
CA THR A 48 23.32 25.72 26.48
C THR A 48 22.61 26.03 25.16
N GLU A 49 22.35 27.31 24.87
CA GLU A 49 21.78 27.70 23.57
C GLU A 49 22.64 27.25 22.37
N VAL A 50 23.97 27.23 22.55
CA VAL A 50 24.90 26.72 21.55
C VAL A 50 24.73 25.21 21.34
N ASP A 51 24.58 24.45 22.42
CA ASP A 51 24.36 23.01 22.35
C ASP A 51 23.02 22.68 21.70
N LYS A 52 21.97 23.45 22.01
CA LYS A 52 20.66 23.30 21.36
C LYS A 52 20.76 23.44 19.85
N VAL A 53 21.42 24.50 19.37
CA VAL A 53 21.60 24.73 17.93
C VAL A 53 22.41 23.60 17.28
N LYS A 54 23.52 23.17 17.91
CA LYS A 54 24.37 22.08 17.40
C LYS A 54 23.61 20.76 17.34
N LEU A 55 22.90 20.41 18.39
CA LEU A 55 22.16 19.16 18.52
C LEU A 55 20.98 19.09 17.54
N TYR A 56 20.17 20.15 17.47
CA TYR A 56 19.08 20.24 16.50
C TYR A 56 19.60 20.12 15.07
N THR A 57 20.71 20.80 14.75
CA THR A 57 21.32 20.75 13.41
C THR A 57 21.82 19.33 13.10
N SER A 58 22.47 18.66 14.05
CA SER A 58 22.99 17.30 13.89
C SER A 58 21.86 16.29 13.68
N LEU A 59 20.90 16.21 14.60
CA LEU A 59 19.76 15.30 14.50
C LEU A 59 18.88 15.62 13.28
N GLY A 60 18.69 16.90 12.96
CA GLY A 60 17.95 17.33 11.78
C GLY A 60 18.61 16.91 10.45
N LYS A 61 19.95 16.87 10.40
CA LYS A 61 20.70 16.32 9.25
C LYS A 61 20.50 14.81 9.14
N GLU A 62 20.51 14.08 10.26
CA GLU A 62 20.27 12.63 10.27
C GLU A 62 18.86 12.28 9.80
N VAL A 63 17.83 12.98 10.32
CA VAL A 63 16.45 12.84 9.83
C VAL A 63 16.39 13.09 8.31
N LYS A 64 16.98 14.17 7.82
CA LYS A 64 17.00 14.47 6.38
C LYS A 64 17.68 13.37 5.57
N SER A 65 18.80 12.82 6.07
CA SER A 65 19.54 11.74 5.42
C SER A 65 18.69 10.47 5.30
N ILE A 66 18.05 10.06 6.40
CA ILE A 66 17.14 8.90 6.46
C ILE A 66 16.03 9.01 5.41
N PHE A 67 15.30 10.13 5.39
CA PHE A 67 14.16 10.30 4.48
C PHE A 67 14.58 10.48 3.03
N LYS A 68 15.76 11.06 2.76
CA LYS A 68 16.35 11.12 1.42
C LYS A 68 16.67 9.72 0.89
N LEU A 69 17.29 8.88 1.72
CA LEU A 69 17.64 7.50 1.36
C LEU A 69 16.38 6.66 1.14
N GLN A 70 15.45 6.67 2.10
CA GLN A 70 14.16 5.98 2.00
C GLN A 70 13.40 6.39 0.73
N LYS A 71 13.28 7.70 0.45
CA LYS A 71 12.62 8.19 -0.77
C LYS A 71 13.19 7.54 -2.03
N LYS A 72 14.51 7.44 -2.14
CA LYS A 72 15.20 6.88 -3.31
C LYS A 72 15.01 5.36 -3.41
N GLU A 73 15.27 4.66 -2.32
CA GLU A 73 15.23 3.19 -2.29
C GLU A 73 13.80 2.66 -2.44
N GLU A 74 12.84 3.21 -1.70
CA GLU A 74 11.44 2.79 -1.77
C GLU A 74 10.84 3.08 -3.15
N ALA A 75 11.18 4.21 -3.78
CA ALA A 75 10.68 4.49 -5.13
C ALA A 75 11.15 3.44 -6.14
N LYS A 76 12.41 2.99 -6.06
CA LYS A 76 12.92 1.93 -6.94
C LYS A 76 12.19 0.61 -6.67
N ILE A 77 12.12 0.20 -5.41
CA ILE A 77 11.49 -1.06 -4.99
C ILE A 77 10.01 -1.09 -5.40
N ILE A 78 9.28 -0.01 -5.15
CA ILE A 78 7.84 0.09 -5.43
C ILE A 78 7.59 0.12 -6.95
N GLN A 79 8.40 0.82 -7.74
CA GLN A 79 8.27 0.80 -9.21
C GLN A 79 8.46 -0.61 -9.76
N GLU A 80 9.55 -1.28 -9.36
CA GLU A 80 9.83 -2.66 -9.79
C GLU A 80 8.70 -3.61 -9.38
N PHE A 81 8.19 -3.46 -8.16
CA PHE A 81 7.07 -4.25 -7.67
C PHE A 81 5.78 -4.01 -8.47
N PHE A 82 5.42 -2.75 -8.75
CA PHE A 82 4.22 -2.42 -9.53
C PHE A 82 4.31 -2.93 -10.98
N ILE A 83 5.47 -2.88 -11.61
CA ILE A 83 5.67 -3.48 -12.93
C ILE A 83 5.40 -5.00 -12.87
N ASN A 84 5.97 -5.67 -11.86
CA ASN A 84 5.80 -7.11 -11.70
C ASN A 84 4.35 -7.49 -11.42
N ILE A 85 3.64 -6.78 -10.53
CA ILE A 85 2.26 -7.13 -10.20
C ILE A 85 1.29 -6.87 -11.37
N ALA A 86 1.53 -5.81 -12.16
CA ALA A 86 0.80 -5.57 -13.41
C ALA A 86 1.00 -6.73 -14.39
N LYS A 87 2.26 -7.16 -14.56
CA LYS A 87 2.65 -8.25 -15.42
C LYS A 87 2.03 -9.58 -14.98
N ASP A 88 2.12 -9.89 -13.69
CA ASP A 88 1.55 -11.11 -13.11
C ASP A 88 0.04 -11.13 -13.30
N LYS A 89 -0.67 -10.03 -13.01
CA LYS A 89 -2.12 -9.93 -13.23
C LYS A 89 -2.50 -10.18 -14.70
N TYR A 90 -1.80 -9.55 -15.64
CA TYR A 90 -2.06 -9.72 -17.07
C TYR A 90 -1.85 -11.16 -17.54
N TYR A 91 -0.71 -11.78 -17.19
CA TYR A 91 -0.42 -13.15 -17.61
C TYR A 91 -1.26 -14.19 -16.88
N ALA A 92 -1.63 -13.93 -15.63
CA ALA A 92 -2.49 -14.83 -14.90
C ALA A 92 -3.91 -14.86 -15.51
N ASN A 93 -4.45 -13.72 -15.93
CA ASN A 93 -5.69 -13.68 -16.72
C ASN A 93 -5.55 -14.40 -18.08
N SER A 94 -4.44 -14.17 -18.79
CA SER A 94 -4.17 -14.83 -20.09
C SER A 94 -4.07 -16.35 -19.95
N TYR A 95 -3.43 -16.82 -18.88
CA TYR A 95 -3.34 -18.25 -18.56
C TYR A 95 -4.73 -18.84 -18.30
N LEU A 96 -5.56 -18.18 -17.48
CA LEU A 96 -6.93 -18.64 -17.23
C LEU A 96 -7.75 -18.74 -18.53
N LEU A 97 -7.63 -17.77 -19.43
CA LEU A 97 -8.33 -17.81 -20.71
C LEU A 97 -7.85 -18.98 -21.59
N SER A 98 -6.54 -19.26 -21.60
CA SER A 98 -5.96 -20.36 -22.37
C SER A 98 -6.40 -21.76 -21.91
N LEU A 99 -6.95 -21.90 -20.69
CA LEU A 99 -7.51 -23.17 -20.21
C LEU A 99 -8.86 -23.52 -20.87
N GLY A 100 -9.59 -22.50 -21.36
CA GLY A 100 -10.92 -22.67 -21.95
C GLY A 100 -10.95 -22.47 -23.46
N LEU A 101 -9.90 -21.90 -24.06
CA LEU A 101 -9.83 -21.55 -25.48
C LEU A 101 -8.43 -21.81 -26.03
N ASP A 102 -8.36 -22.26 -27.28
CA ASP A 102 -7.09 -22.29 -28.02
C ASP A 102 -6.69 -20.84 -28.36
N PHE A 103 -5.73 -20.31 -27.59
CA PHE A 103 -5.38 -18.90 -27.59
C PHE A 103 -3.86 -18.70 -27.49
N SER A 104 -3.33 -17.76 -28.27
CA SER A 104 -1.92 -17.35 -28.19
C SER A 104 -1.76 -16.17 -27.23
N ILE A 105 -1.00 -16.38 -26.16
CA ILE A 105 -0.72 -15.35 -25.16
C ILE A 105 0.05 -14.20 -25.81
N LYS A 106 -0.59 -13.02 -25.88
CA LYS A 106 0.05 -11.77 -26.30
C LYS A 106 1.10 -11.34 -25.28
N LYS A 107 2.25 -10.87 -25.77
CA LYS A 107 3.30 -10.32 -24.91
C LYS A 107 3.00 -8.86 -24.58
N VAL A 108 2.90 -8.54 -23.30
CA VAL A 108 2.84 -7.15 -22.83
C VAL A 108 4.25 -6.54 -22.80
N SER A 109 4.41 -5.35 -23.39
CA SER A 109 5.70 -4.64 -23.42
C SER A 109 5.97 -3.88 -22.12
N ASN A 110 7.24 -3.68 -21.77
CA ASN A 110 7.62 -2.88 -20.60
C ASN A 110 7.09 -1.43 -20.68
N LYS A 111 7.03 -0.85 -21.88
CA LYS A 111 6.49 0.50 -22.10
C LYS A 111 5.01 0.60 -21.68
N VAL A 112 4.24 -0.44 -21.98
CA VAL A 112 2.82 -0.52 -21.60
C VAL A 112 2.69 -0.71 -20.09
N LEU A 113 3.48 -1.61 -19.50
CA LEU A 113 3.52 -1.79 -18.03
C LEU A 113 3.89 -0.49 -17.31
N ASP A 114 4.91 0.24 -17.79
CA ASP A 114 5.30 1.52 -17.23
C ASP A 114 4.20 2.57 -17.36
N SER A 115 3.42 2.55 -18.44
CA SER A 115 2.26 3.43 -18.61
C SER A 115 1.19 3.15 -17.56
N ILE A 116 0.83 1.88 -17.34
CA ILE A 116 -0.13 1.44 -16.30
C ILE A 116 0.36 1.88 -14.92
N VAL A 117 1.62 1.60 -14.60
CA VAL A 117 2.19 1.95 -13.29
C VAL A 117 2.15 3.46 -13.07
N ASN A 118 2.43 4.26 -14.11
CA ASN A 118 2.49 5.72 -14.03
C ASN A 118 1.21 6.44 -14.47
N THR A 119 0.05 5.78 -14.47
CA THR A 119 -1.24 6.45 -14.64
C THR A 119 -1.47 7.47 -13.52
N LYS A 120 -1.92 8.67 -13.88
CA LYS A 120 -2.21 9.73 -12.92
C LYS A 120 -3.60 9.56 -12.32
N VAL A 121 -3.66 9.38 -11.02
CA VAL A 121 -4.92 9.50 -10.26
C VAL A 121 -4.99 10.91 -9.69
N LYS A 122 -6.10 11.63 -9.90
CA LYS A 122 -6.27 13.03 -9.43
C LYS A 122 -5.04 13.90 -9.76
N ASN A 123 -4.57 13.80 -11.02
CA ASN A 123 -3.41 14.51 -11.57
C ASN A 123 -2.05 14.25 -10.89
N LYS A 124 -1.92 13.17 -10.11
CA LYS A 124 -0.67 12.82 -9.41
C LYS A 124 -0.25 11.38 -9.70
N LEU A 125 1.06 11.18 -9.82
CA LEU A 125 1.66 9.84 -9.84
C LEU A 125 1.64 9.22 -8.44
N TRP A 126 1.80 7.91 -8.36
CA TRP A 126 2.02 7.21 -7.09
C TRP A 126 3.30 7.74 -6.40
N SER A 127 4.34 8.05 -7.18
CA SER A 127 5.64 8.54 -6.68
C SER A 127 5.54 9.93 -6.05
N ASP A 128 4.71 10.83 -6.60
CA ASP A 128 4.43 12.14 -6.01
C ASP A 128 3.85 12.00 -4.59
N ARG A 129 2.95 11.02 -4.40
CA ARG A 129 2.34 10.73 -3.09
C ARG A 129 3.37 10.19 -2.11
N LEU A 130 4.24 9.27 -2.55
CA LEU A 130 5.34 8.75 -1.74
C LEU A 130 6.23 9.90 -1.28
N TRP A 131 6.66 10.76 -2.21
CA TRP A 131 7.57 11.86 -1.90
C TRP A 131 6.95 12.88 -0.94
N LYS A 132 5.67 13.20 -1.14
CA LYS A 132 4.93 14.05 -0.21
C LYS A 132 4.88 13.43 1.19
N ASN A 133 4.53 12.15 1.31
CA ASN A 133 4.49 11.46 2.61
C ASN A 133 5.85 11.51 3.33
N LYS A 134 6.96 11.30 2.60
CA LYS A 134 8.31 11.38 3.17
C LYS A 134 8.62 12.80 3.65
N LYS A 135 8.34 13.81 2.84
CA LYS A 135 8.56 15.23 3.20
C LYS A 135 7.75 15.64 4.43
N ASP A 136 6.49 15.22 4.51
CA ASP A 136 5.60 15.55 5.62
C ASP A 136 6.11 14.95 6.93
N ILE A 137 6.52 13.67 6.94
CA ILE A 137 7.05 13.05 8.16
C ILE A 137 8.44 13.58 8.52
N GLU A 138 9.30 13.87 7.53
CA GLU A 138 10.60 14.53 7.77
C GLU A 138 10.41 15.85 8.53
N ALA A 139 9.45 16.68 8.10
CA ALA A 139 9.14 17.95 8.75
C ALA A 139 8.61 17.76 10.18
N VAL A 140 7.70 16.80 10.38
CA VAL A 140 7.17 16.47 11.72
C VAL A 140 8.29 16.00 12.64
N LEU A 141 9.16 15.08 12.20
CA LEU A 141 10.27 14.59 13.02
C LEU A 141 11.25 15.69 13.40
N LYS A 142 11.59 16.60 12.46
CA LYS A 142 12.42 17.77 12.80
C LYS A 142 11.75 18.67 13.83
N SER A 143 10.43 18.83 13.75
CA SER A 143 9.69 19.56 14.77
C SER A 143 9.76 18.86 16.14
N GLU A 144 9.60 17.54 16.21
CA GLU A 144 9.72 16.81 17.48
C GLU A 144 11.14 16.88 18.05
N VAL A 145 12.16 16.80 17.19
CA VAL A 145 13.56 16.99 17.58
C VAL A 145 13.77 18.40 18.16
N LYS A 146 13.21 19.44 17.53
CA LYS A 146 13.32 20.81 18.04
C LYS A 146 12.71 20.94 19.44
N LYS A 147 11.49 20.39 19.63
CA LYS A 147 10.80 20.39 20.92
C LYS A 147 11.60 19.65 22.00
N PHE A 148 12.17 18.49 21.65
CA PHE A 148 13.04 17.72 22.53
C PHE A 148 14.26 18.52 22.99
N VAL A 149 14.97 19.13 22.04
CA VAL A 149 16.15 19.94 22.33
C VAL A 149 15.82 21.19 23.15
N ASN A 150 14.62 21.74 23.01
CA ASN A 150 14.13 22.87 23.79
C ASN A 150 13.62 22.49 25.20
N GLY A 151 13.58 21.21 25.56
CA GLY A 151 13.01 20.75 26.82
C GLY A 151 11.47 20.72 26.86
N GLU A 152 10.80 20.90 25.71
CA GLU A 152 9.34 20.78 25.61
C GLU A 152 8.86 19.31 25.62
N ILE A 153 9.76 18.36 25.31
CA ILE A 153 9.53 16.92 25.40
C ILE A 153 10.52 16.33 26.39
N ASN A 154 10.01 15.64 27.42
CA ASN A 154 10.84 14.97 28.41
C ASN A 154 11.45 13.65 27.89
N LEU A 155 12.49 13.19 28.60
CA LEU A 155 13.26 11.98 28.25
C LEU A 155 12.39 10.71 28.22
N ASN A 156 11.36 10.64 29.06
CA ASN A 156 10.48 9.46 29.14
C ASN A 156 9.50 9.37 27.95
N SER A 157 9.27 10.48 27.24
CA SER A 157 8.28 10.56 26.16
C SER A 157 8.90 10.53 24.76
N ILE A 158 10.16 10.96 24.62
CA ILE A 158 10.78 11.15 23.30
C ILE A 158 10.82 9.86 22.47
N GLU A 159 11.16 8.73 23.08
CA GLU A 159 11.21 7.44 22.38
C GLU A 159 9.83 7.08 21.80
N LYS A 160 8.78 7.19 22.61
CA LYS A 160 7.40 6.90 22.20
C LYS A 160 6.96 7.81 21.05
N ILE A 161 7.23 9.11 21.15
CA ILE A 161 6.86 10.10 20.12
C ILE A 161 7.58 9.78 18.81
N LEU A 162 8.89 9.56 18.84
CA LEU A 162 9.66 9.23 17.65
C LEU A 162 9.19 7.91 17.03
N LYS A 163 8.99 6.86 17.84
CA LYS A 163 8.42 5.58 17.38
C LYS A 163 7.08 5.78 16.68
N GLN A 164 6.18 6.59 17.25
CA GLN A 164 4.89 6.91 16.62
C GLN A 164 5.06 7.61 15.27
N ARG A 165 5.95 8.60 15.14
CA ARG A 165 6.18 9.30 13.85
C ARG A 165 6.75 8.37 12.78
N PHE A 166 7.70 7.51 13.13
CA PHE A 166 8.22 6.50 12.21
C PHE A 166 7.18 5.44 11.82
N ASN A 167 6.35 5.01 12.77
CA ASN A 167 5.25 4.08 12.49
C ASN A 167 4.18 4.71 11.58
N GLN A 168 3.91 6.02 11.72
CA GLN A 168 3.04 6.76 10.80
C GLN A 168 3.58 6.79 9.37
N ASN A 169 4.90 7.01 9.19
CA ASN A 169 5.55 6.90 7.88
C ASN A 169 5.37 5.50 7.29
N ALA A 170 5.63 4.47 8.09
CA ALA A 170 5.48 3.07 7.69
C ALA A 170 4.04 2.75 7.24
N TYR A 171 3.06 3.17 8.03
CA TYR A 171 1.64 3.01 7.72
C TYR A 171 1.24 3.76 6.43
N ASN A 172 1.73 4.99 6.25
CA ASN A 172 1.48 5.77 5.03
C ASN A 172 2.05 5.09 3.78
N THR A 173 3.25 4.50 3.87
CA THR A 173 3.84 3.70 2.78
C THR A 173 3.00 2.44 2.51
N LYS A 174 2.60 1.67 3.54
CA LYS A 174 1.73 0.49 3.36
C LYS A 174 0.42 0.85 2.66
N ARG A 175 -0.25 1.91 3.11
CA ARG A 175 -1.51 2.39 2.51
C ARG A 175 -1.33 2.69 1.03
N LEU A 176 -0.25 3.39 0.67
CA LEU A 176 0.07 3.72 -0.71
C LEU A 176 0.30 2.46 -1.53
N VAL A 177 1.16 1.56 -1.06
CA VAL A 177 1.51 0.33 -1.80
C VAL A 177 0.27 -0.54 -2.00
N GLN A 178 -0.53 -0.79 -0.97
CA GLN A 178 -1.74 -1.61 -1.11
C GLN A 178 -2.78 -0.98 -2.05
N THR A 179 -3.02 0.33 -1.94
CA THR A 179 -4.02 1.02 -2.79
C THR A 179 -3.56 1.08 -4.25
N GLU A 180 -2.30 1.44 -4.49
CA GLU A 180 -1.77 1.51 -5.86
C GLU A 180 -1.59 0.12 -6.47
N SER A 181 -1.31 -0.92 -5.68
CA SER A 181 -1.30 -2.30 -6.19
C SER A 181 -2.67 -2.71 -6.72
N ALA A 182 -3.74 -2.42 -5.97
CA ALA A 182 -5.10 -2.68 -6.43
C ALA A 182 -5.39 -1.93 -7.74
N ARG A 183 -5.02 -0.64 -7.83
CA ARG A 183 -5.20 0.16 -9.05
C ARG A 183 -4.44 -0.44 -10.23
N VAL A 184 -3.16 -0.74 -10.04
CA VAL A 184 -2.27 -1.28 -11.07
C VAL A 184 -2.77 -2.62 -11.59
N MET A 185 -3.25 -3.49 -10.69
CA MET A 185 -3.88 -4.76 -11.07
C MET A 185 -5.16 -4.52 -11.88
N GLU A 186 -6.02 -3.59 -11.48
CA GLU A 186 -7.25 -3.32 -12.23
C GLU A 186 -7.01 -2.63 -13.57
N GLU A 187 -5.99 -1.79 -13.71
CA GLU A 187 -5.61 -1.24 -15.01
C GLU A 187 -5.01 -2.30 -15.94
N ALA A 188 -4.18 -3.22 -15.41
CA ALA A 188 -3.73 -4.37 -16.18
C ALA A 188 -4.89 -5.28 -16.59
N ASN A 189 -5.90 -5.40 -15.73
CA ASN A 189 -7.14 -6.15 -16.00
C ASN A 189 -7.97 -5.48 -17.10
N ASN A 190 -8.19 -4.16 -17.03
CA ASN A 190 -8.92 -3.39 -18.04
C ASN A 190 -8.28 -3.53 -19.43
N MET A 191 -6.95 -3.37 -19.50
CA MET A 191 -6.22 -3.53 -20.75
C MET A 191 -6.35 -4.95 -21.30
N TRP A 192 -6.21 -5.96 -20.43
CA TRP A 192 -6.38 -7.36 -20.83
C TRP A 192 -7.80 -7.64 -21.35
N GLN A 193 -8.83 -7.07 -20.70
CA GLN A 193 -10.22 -7.19 -21.11
C GLN A 193 -10.46 -6.59 -22.50
N GLU A 194 -9.92 -5.40 -22.76
CA GLU A 194 -9.98 -4.73 -24.06
C GLU A 194 -9.31 -5.57 -25.16
N GLU A 195 -8.09 -6.07 -24.92
CA GLU A 195 -7.33 -6.85 -25.90
C GLU A 195 -7.96 -8.20 -26.28
N ASN A 196 -8.87 -8.70 -25.45
CA ASN A 196 -9.53 -10.00 -25.59
C ASN A 196 -11.06 -9.87 -25.82
N ASN A 197 -11.55 -8.66 -26.10
CA ASN A 197 -12.97 -8.38 -26.37
C ASN A 197 -13.90 -8.92 -25.27
N ILE A 198 -13.50 -8.78 -24.01
CA ILE A 198 -14.35 -9.15 -22.88
C ILE A 198 -15.51 -8.15 -22.80
N GLU A 199 -16.74 -8.67 -22.87
CA GLU A 199 -17.93 -7.82 -22.82
C GLU A 199 -18.50 -7.64 -21.41
N TRP A 200 -18.41 -8.67 -20.57
CA TRP A 200 -19.07 -8.72 -19.26
C TRP A 200 -18.08 -8.91 -18.11
N ILE A 201 -18.33 -8.18 -17.03
CA ILE A 201 -17.54 -8.23 -15.79
C ILE A 201 -18.46 -8.26 -14.57
N MET A 202 -18.04 -8.99 -13.55
CA MET A 202 -18.70 -9.06 -12.26
C MET A 202 -17.86 -8.36 -11.19
N TYR A 203 -18.49 -7.53 -10.36
CA TYR A 203 -17.82 -6.93 -9.21
C TYR A 203 -17.63 -7.99 -8.12
N SER A 204 -16.40 -8.11 -7.62
CA SER A 204 -15.98 -9.17 -6.70
C SER A 204 -15.35 -8.55 -5.45
N ALA A 205 -16.14 -8.41 -4.38
CA ALA A 205 -15.72 -7.94 -3.06
C ALA A 205 -15.16 -9.08 -2.20
N THR A 206 -13.95 -8.94 -1.66
CA THR A 206 -13.26 -10.01 -0.92
C THR A 206 -14.10 -10.56 0.24
N LEU A 207 -14.26 -11.88 0.34
CA LEU A 207 -14.95 -12.51 1.48
C LEU A 207 -14.05 -12.52 2.73
N ASP A 208 -14.03 -11.41 3.47
CA ASP A 208 -13.42 -11.29 4.79
C ASP A 208 -13.97 -10.13 5.64
N ASN A 209 -13.41 -9.99 6.84
CA ASN A 209 -13.81 -9.01 7.85
C ASN A 209 -13.39 -7.58 7.53
N ALA A 210 -12.56 -7.35 6.49
CA ALA A 210 -12.05 -6.03 6.15
C ALA A 210 -12.76 -5.41 4.92
N THR A 211 -13.62 -6.16 4.24
CA THR A 211 -14.51 -5.62 3.22
C THR A 211 -15.54 -4.69 3.86
N CYS A 212 -15.65 -3.48 3.33
CA CYS A 212 -16.62 -2.50 3.83
C CYS A 212 -18.03 -2.81 3.31
N SER A 213 -19.05 -2.27 4.00
CA SER A 213 -20.46 -2.39 3.61
C SER A 213 -20.70 -1.94 2.18
N ASP A 214 -20.11 -0.81 1.77
CA ASP A 214 -20.36 -0.21 0.46
C ASP A 214 -19.85 -1.11 -0.66
N CYS A 215 -18.65 -1.70 -0.50
CA CYS A 215 -18.12 -2.69 -1.43
C CYS A 215 -18.95 -3.97 -1.43
N GLY A 216 -19.37 -4.44 -0.25
CA GLY A 216 -20.20 -5.64 -0.11
C GLY A 216 -21.54 -5.52 -0.84
N ASN A 217 -22.10 -4.32 -0.94
CA ASN A 217 -23.37 -4.06 -1.64
C ASN A 217 -23.29 -4.25 -3.16
N TYR A 218 -22.10 -4.12 -3.76
CA TYR A 218 -21.91 -4.34 -5.20
C TYR A 218 -21.46 -5.78 -5.52
N ASP A 219 -21.20 -6.62 -4.50
CA ASP A 219 -20.65 -7.96 -4.73
C ASP A 219 -21.61 -8.85 -5.51
N GLY A 220 -21.11 -9.41 -6.61
CA GLY A 220 -21.89 -10.26 -7.50
C GLY A 220 -22.65 -9.50 -8.60
N GLU A 221 -22.70 -8.17 -8.57
CA GLU A 221 -23.32 -7.38 -9.64
C GLU A 221 -22.52 -7.49 -10.94
N VAL A 222 -23.24 -7.65 -12.07
CA VAL A 222 -22.65 -7.88 -13.39
C VAL A 222 -22.95 -6.70 -14.30
N TYR A 223 -21.91 -6.19 -14.95
CA TYR A 223 -21.94 -5.02 -15.82
C TYR A 223 -21.33 -5.37 -17.17
N LYS A 224 -21.74 -4.64 -18.22
CA LYS A 224 -20.89 -4.55 -19.41
C LYS A 224 -19.62 -3.79 -19.06
N VAL A 225 -18.48 -4.14 -19.66
CA VAL A 225 -17.21 -3.43 -19.45
C VAL A 225 -17.34 -1.93 -19.73
N SER A 226 -18.10 -1.55 -20.76
CA SER A 226 -18.38 -0.16 -21.13
C SER A 226 -19.31 0.58 -20.15
N GLU A 227 -19.98 -0.14 -19.26
CA GLU A 227 -21.00 0.39 -18.33
C GLU A 227 -20.56 0.18 -16.87
N LYS A 228 -19.27 -0.03 -16.60
CA LYS A 228 -18.79 -0.18 -15.22
C LYS A 228 -19.09 1.08 -14.41
N PRO A 229 -19.64 0.94 -13.19
CA PRO A 229 -20.16 2.09 -12.44
C PRO A 229 -19.06 3.00 -11.87
N PHE A 230 -17.85 2.47 -11.65
CA PHE A 230 -16.71 3.21 -11.10
C PHE A 230 -15.41 2.45 -11.37
N GLU A 231 -14.28 3.16 -11.21
CA GLU A 231 -12.96 2.55 -11.21
C GLU A 231 -12.59 1.98 -9.84
N LEU A 232 -11.77 0.93 -9.84
CA LEU A 232 -11.21 0.32 -8.64
C LEU A 232 -9.73 0.68 -8.46
N PRO A 233 -9.24 0.82 -7.22
CA PRO A 233 -9.95 0.72 -5.94
C PRO A 233 -10.80 1.96 -5.64
N GLN A 234 -11.97 1.77 -5.01
CA GLN A 234 -12.83 2.90 -4.61
C GLN A 234 -12.26 3.70 -3.43
N HIS A 235 -11.56 3.02 -2.52
CA HIS A 235 -11.06 3.61 -1.28
C HIS A 235 -9.69 3.02 -0.90
N PRO A 236 -8.94 3.68 0.00
CA PRO A 236 -7.69 3.11 0.50
C PRO A 236 -7.91 1.71 1.07
N PHE A 237 -6.95 0.82 0.82
CA PHE A 237 -7.01 -0.59 1.23
C PHE A 237 -8.13 -1.46 0.62
N CYS A 238 -8.90 -0.94 -0.34
CA CYS A 238 -9.87 -1.75 -1.07
C CYS A 238 -9.17 -2.88 -1.82
N ARG A 239 -9.70 -4.11 -1.71
CA ARG A 239 -9.19 -5.31 -2.40
C ARG A 239 -10.19 -5.91 -3.39
N CYS A 240 -11.27 -5.18 -3.67
CA CYS A 240 -12.26 -5.56 -4.66
C CYS A 240 -11.64 -5.55 -6.06
N THR A 241 -12.19 -6.35 -6.96
CA THR A 241 -11.72 -6.52 -8.34
C THR A 241 -12.90 -6.74 -9.27
N TYR A 242 -12.77 -6.39 -10.53
CA TYR A 242 -13.69 -6.85 -11.56
C TYR A 242 -13.20 -8.18 -12.14
N VAL A 243 -14.04 -9.21 -12.11
CA VAL A 243 -13.73 -10.50 -12.74
C VAL A 243 -14.46 -10.61 -14.07
N SER A 244 -13.77 -11.03 -15.12
CA SER A 244 -14.39 -11.26 -16.42
C SER A 244 -15.34 -12.46 -16.37
N VAL A 245 -16.53 -12.31 -16.94
CA VAL A 245 -17.56 -13.35 -17.01
C VAL A 245 -18.07 -13.52 -18.44
N VAL A 246 -18.63 -14.69 -18.77
CA VAL A 246 -19.02 -15.01 -20.16
C VAL A 246 -20.30 -14.30 -20.60
N ASN A 247 -21.23 -14.02 -19.69
CA ASN A 247 -22.48 -13.29 -19.93
C ASN A 247 -23.03 -12.75 -18.60
N LYS A 248 -24.16 -12.05 -18.66
CA LYS A 248 -24.80 -11.42 -17.50
C LYS A 248 -25.27 -12.43 -16.45
N GLU A 249 -25.71 -13.61 -16.90
CA GLU A 249 -26.31 -14.65 -16.07
C GLU A 249 -25.28 -15.56 -15.41
N TRP A 250 -24.04 -15.58 -15.91
CA TRP A 250 -23.00 -16.49 -15.42
C TRP A 250 -22.55 -16.11 -14.01
N LYS A 251 -22.43 -17.12 -13.15
CA LYS A 251 -21.83 -17.04 -11.83
C LYS A 251 -20.79 -18.15 -11.66
N PRO A 252 -19.71 -17.93 -10.90
CA PRO A 252 -18.78 -19.00 -10.58
C PRO A 252 -19.46 -20.01 -9.63
N ASN A 253 -18.99 -21.26 -9.64
CA ASN A 253 -19.51 -22.29 -8.74
C ASN A 253 -18.98 -22.13 -7.30
N THR A 254 -17.74 -21.64 -7.17
CA THR A 254 -17.04 -21.54 -5.90
C THR A 254 -16.31 -20.20 -5.78
N ARG A 255 -15.97 -19.84 -4.54
CA ARG A 255 -15.14 -18.68 -4.22
C ARG A 255 -14.35 -18.92 -2.95
N LEU A 256 -13.17 -18.28 -2.83
CA LEU A 256 -12.34 -18.35 -1.64
C LEU A 256 -12.94 -17.54 -0.48
N ASN A 257 -13.13 -18.20 0.67
CA ASN A 257 -13.34 -17.54 1.96
C ASN A 257 -11.98 -17.14 2.52
N ASN A 258 -11.70 -15.84 2.63
CA ASN A 258 -10.38 -15.36 3.06
C ASN A 258 -10.15 -15.41 4.56
N VAL A 259 -11.18 -15.73 5.35
CA VAL A 259 -11.08 -16.01 6.79
C VAL A 259 -10.61 -17.44 7.02
N THR A 260 -11.27 -18.43 6.41
CA THR A 260 -10.93 -19.86 6.59
C THR A 260 -9.86 -20.37 5.63
N LYS A 261 -9.62 -19.65 4.53
CA LYS A 261 -8.74 -20.05 3.41
C LYS A 261 -9.22 -21.27 2.63
N GLU A 262 -10.52 -21.55 2.67
CA GLU A 262 -11.17 -22.64 1.94
C GLU A 262 -12.01 -22.12 0.76
N ASN A 263 -12.10 -22.91 -0.31
CA ASN A 263 -13.06 -22.65 -1.38
C ASN A 263 -14.44 -23.13 -0.95
N ILE A 264 -15.42 -22.23 -0.94
CA ILE A 264 -16.82 -22.49 -0.58
C ILE A 264 -17.71 -22.35 -1.82
N SER A 265 -18.95 -22.85 -1.74
CA SER A 265 -19.97 -22.58 -2.76
C SER A 265 -20.16 -21.06 -2.93
N TYR A 266 -20.33 -20.64 -4.18
CA TYR A 266 -20.51 -19.22 -4.47
C TYR A 266 -21.71 -18.65 -3.72
N LYS A 267 -21.47 -17.47 -3.15
CA LYS A 267 -22.45 -16.60 -2.51
C LYS A 267 -21.90 -15.18 -2.53
N THR A 268 -22.81 -14.22 -2.46
CA THR A 268 -22.47 -12.80 -2.32
C THR A 268 -21.86 -12.54 -0.94
N TYR A 269 -21.15 -11.41 -0.82
CA TYR A 269 -20.59 -10.96 0.46
C TYR A 269 -21.66 -10.82 1.53
N LYS A 270 -22.86 -10.34 1.16
CA LYS A 270 -23.98 -10.17 2.08
C LYS A 270 -24.45 -11.50 2.65
N GLU A 271 -24.70 -12.50 1.80
CA GLU A 271 -25.09 -13.85 2.23
C GLU A 271 -24.00 -14.49 3.08
N TRP A 272 -22.73 -14.39 2.67
CA TRP A 272 -21.60 -14.88 3.44
C TRP A 272 -21.52 -14.25 4.83
N LYS A 273 -21.72 -12.92 4.91
CA LYS A 273 -21.66 -12.17 6.16
C LYS A 273 -22.78 -12.57 7.12
N GLU A 274 -24.01 -12.72 6.60
CA GLU A 274 -25.18 -13.17 7.36
C GLU A 274 -24.98 -14.59 7.92
N GLU A 275 -24.50 -15.53 7.11
CA GLU A 275 -24.24 -16.91 7.55
C GLU A 275 -23.14 -17.03 8.63
N ASN A 276 -22.17 -16.13 8.61
CA ASN A 276 -21.02 -16.17 9.53
C ASN A 276 -21.22 -15.30 10.78
N ASN A 277 -22.36 -14.60 10.92
CA ASN A 277 -22.66 -13.66 12.01
C ASN A 277 -21.58 -12.57 12.18
N ILE A 278 -21.13 -11.96 11.08
CA ILE A 278 -20.10 -10.91 11.02
C ILE A 278 -20.74 -9.56 10.69
#